data_AF-A0A4Q3IIZ9-F1
#
_entry.id   AF-A0A4Q3IIZ9-F1
#
_cell.length_a   1.000
_cell.length_b   1.000
_cell.length_c   1.000
_cell.angle_alpha   90.00
_cell.angle_beta   90.00
_cell.angle_gamma   90.00
#
_symmetry.space_group_name_H-M   'P 1'
#
loop_
_entity.id
_entity.type
_entity.pdbx_description
1 polymer ?
#
loop_
_entity_poly.entity_id
_entity_poly.type
_entity_poly.pdbx_seq_one_letter_code
_entity_poly.pdbx_strand_id
1 'polypeptide(L)' 'MTDVFIYDHVRTPRGRGKKDGALHEVPTPRLAARMLEALRDRNDLDTNTVDDIIMGCVDPVFEAGAVIPKAAAFG' A
#
# COMPACT_ATOMS: atom_id res chain seq x y z
N MET A 1 7.25 28.71 4.39
CA MET A 1 7.80 27.35 4.58
C MET A 1 6.64 26.50 5.04
N THR A 2 6.39 25.37 4.38
CA THR A 2 5.28 24.49 4.75
C THR A 2 5.78 23.52 5.81
N ASP A 3 5.11 23.47 6.95
CA ASP A 3 5.38 22.47 7.97
C ASP A 3 4.91 21.08 7.49
N VAL A 4 5.63 20.04 7.90
CA VAL A 4 5.37 18.65 7.47
C VAL A 4 5.05 17.81 8.68
N PHE A 5 3.89 17.16 8.64
CA PHE A 5 3.37 16.36 9.75
C PHE A 5 3.11 14.92 9.31
N ILE A 6 3.36 13.98 10.21
CA ILE A 6 2.91 12.59 10.08
C ILE A 6 1.62 12.48 10.87
N TYR A 7 0.50 12.33 10.16
CA TYR A 7 -0.81 12.20 10.79
C TYR A 7 -1.08 10.77 11.25
N ASP A 8 -0.67 9.78 10.46
CA ASP A 8 -1.05 8.41 10.70
C ASP A 8 -0.09 7.37 10.10
N HIS A 9 -0.18 6.12 10.57
CA HIS A 9 0.62 5.00 10.08
C HIS A 9 -0.09 3.64 10.22
N VAL A 10 0.07 2.77 9.22
CA VAL A 10 -0.37 1.37 9.26
C VAL A 10 0.70 0.46 8.68
N ARG A 11 0.56 -0.84 8.94
CA ARG A 11 1.31 -1.89 8.25
C ARG A 11 0.50 -3.17 8.19
N THR A 12 0.81 -4.01 7.22
CA THR A 12 0.36 -5.41 7.22
C THR A 12 1.11 -6.21 8.30
N PRO A 13 0.56 -7.38 8.70
CA PRO A 13 1.38 -8.44 9.29
C PRO A 13 2.46 -8.87 8.28
N ARG A 14 3.58 -9.40 8.77
CA ARG A 14 4.61 -9.96 7.89
C ARG A 14 4.34 -11.45 7.66
N GLY A 15 4.15 -11.82 6.40
CA GLY A 15 4.06 -13.21 5.97
C GLY A 15 5.43 -13.89 6.01
N ARG A 16 5.44 -15.21 6.24
CA ARG A 16 6.66 -16.02 6.10
C ARG A 16 7.03 -16.11 4.62
N GLY A 17 8.31 -15.90 4.27
CA GLY A 17 8.83 -16.03 2.90
C GLY A 17 8.97 -17.49 2.43
N LYS A 18 7.89 -18.26 2.49
CA LYS A 18 7.82 -19.67 2.06
C LYS A 18 6.48 -19.90 1.35
N LYS A 19 6.39 -21.01 0.61
CA LYS A 19 5.16 -21.39 -0.11
C LYS A 19 3.95 -21.62 0.81
N ASP A 20 4.20 -21.97 2.08
CA ASP A 20 3.19 -22.15 3.14
C ASP A 20 2.97 -20.87 3.96
N GLY A 21 3.53 -19.73 3.54
CA GLY A 21 3.36 -18.47 4.24
C GLY A 21 1.97 -17.88 4.06
N ALA A 22 1.38 -17.32 5.12
CA ALA A 22 0.01 -16.81 5.13
C ALA A 22 -0.29 -15.68 4.12
N LEU A 23 0.73 -15.02 3.57
CA LEU A 23 0.56 -13.99 2.53
C LEU A 23 0.98 -14.46 1.13
N HIS A 24 1.40 -15.71 0.97
CA HIS A 24 1.90 -16.21 -0.31
C HIS A 24 0.83 -16.22 -1.40
N GLU A 25 -0.44 -16.38 -1.01
CA GLU A 25 -1.61 -16.41 -1.89
C GLU A 25 -2.19 -15.02 -2.18
N VAL A 26 -1.67 -13.96 -1.56
CA VAL A 26 -2.20 -12.60 -1.71
C VAL A 26 -1.47 -11.91 -2.86
N PRO A 27 -2.19 -11.45 -3.92
CA PRO A 27 -1.57 -10.71 -5.01
C PRO A 27 -0.91 -9.43 -4.51
N THR A 28 0.25 -9.09 -5.07
CA THR A 28 1.05 -7.93 -4.63
C THR A 28 0.28 -6.60 -4.65
N PRO A 29 -0.47 -6.23 -5.72
CA PRO A 29 -1.27 -5.00 -5.72
C PRO A 29 -2.37 -5.00 -4.66
N ARG A 30 -2.98 -6.16 -4.38
CA ARG A 30 -3.99 -6.28 -3.34
C ARG A 30 -3.38 -6.04 -1.96
N LEU A 31 -2.20 -6.61 -1.69
CA LEU A 31 -1.51 -6.43 -0.41
C LEU A 31 -1.16 -4.95 -0.17
N ALA A 32 -0.68 -4.24 -1.19
CA ALA A 32 -0.42 -2.80 -1.13
C ALA A 32 -1.70 -1.98 -0.89
N ALA A 33 -2.79 -2.30 -1.61
CA ALA A 33 -4.08 -1.63 -1.47
C ALA A 33 -4.66 -1.71 -0.05
N ARG A 34 -4.43 -2.83 0.67
CA ARG A 34 -4.93 -2.99 2.06
C ARG A 34 -4.45 -1.90 3.01
N MET A 35 -3.24 -1.38 2.82
CA MET A 35 -2.74 -0.30 3.67
C MET A 35 -3.43 1.03 3.35
N LEU A 36 -3.68 1.31 2.07
CA LEU A 36 -4.39 2.51 1.63
C LEU A 36 -5.85 2.50 2.12
N GLU A 37 -6.54 1.36 1.97
CA GLU A 37 -7.90 1.15 2.50
C GLU A 37 -7.96 1.39 4.01
N ALA A 38 -7.01 0.84 4.77
CA ALA A 38 -6.97 1.00 6.22
C ALA A 38 -6.74 2.46 6.65
N LEU A 39 -5.90 3.21 5.94
CA LEU A 39 -5.70 4.64 6.20
C LEU A 39 -6.96 5.44 5.87
N ARG A 40 -7.63 5.13 4.75
CA ARG A 40 -8.89 5.77 4.36
C ARG A 40 -9.96 5.54 5.42
N ASP A 41 -10.21 4.28 5.74
CA ASP A 41 -11.32 3.88 6.61
C ASP A 41 -11.11 4.32 8.07
N ARG A 42 -9.87 4.36 8.56
CA ARG A 42 -9.59 4.78 9.95
C ARG A 42 -9.76 6.28 10.16
N ASN A 43 -9.52 7.08 9.12
CA ASN A 43 -9.51 8.54 9.22
C ASN A 43 -10.71 9.21 8.54
N ASP A 44 -11.63 8.44 7.97
CA ASP A 44 -12.70 8.96 7.09
C ASP A 44 -12.12 9.92 6.03
N LEU A 45 -11.01 9.51 5.42
CA LEU A 45 -10.21 10.36 4.53
C LEU A 45 -10.91 10.54 3.19
N ASP A 46 -11.18 11.78 2.80
CA ASP A 46 -11.53 12.12 1.41
C ASP A 46 -10.31 11.91 0.51
N THR A 47 -10.32 10.82 -0.24
CA THR A 47 -9.19 10.47 -1.12
C THR A 47 -9.01 11.43 -2.29
N ASN A 48 -9.98 12.31 -2.59
CA ASN A 48 -9.81 13.34 -3.61
C ASN A 48 -8.82 14.44 -3.21
N THR A 49 -8.51 14.57 -1.91
CA THR A 49 -7.53 15.53 -1.41
C THR A 49 -6.10 14.96 -1.37
N VAL A 50 -5.90 13.72 -1.83
CA VAL A 50 -4.59 13.08 -1.87
C VAL A 50 -3.94 13.33 -3.22
N ASP A 51 -2.84 14.08 -3.22
CA ASP A 51 -2.13 14.45 -4.46
C ASP A 51 -1.30 13.30 -5.05
N ASP A 52 -0.64 12.49 -4.21
CA ASP A 52 0.28 11.45 -4.68
C ASP A 52 0.41 10.27 -3.69
N ILE A 53 0.80 9.11 -4.21
CA ILE A 53 1.09 7.90 -3.44
C ILE A 53 2.49 7.42 -3.79
N ILE A 54 3.40 7.49 -2.81
CA ILE A 54 4.79 7.11 -2.99
C ILE A 54 5.07 5.82 -2.22
N MET A 55 5.51 4.76 -2.90
CA MET A 55 5.93 3.50 -2.27
C MET A 55 7.33 3.09 -2.74
N GLY A 56 8.14 2.62 -1.79
CA GLY A 56 9.37 1.92 -2.11
C GLY A 56 9.10 0.48 -2.55
N CYS A 57 9.73 0.06 -3.65
CA CYS A 57 9.69 -1.31 -4.14
C CYS A 57 11.08 -1.70 -4.64
N VAL A 58 11.64 -2.79 -4.09
CA VAL A 58 13.01 -3.23 -4.42
C VAL A 58 13.06 -3.97 -5.76
N ASP A 59 12.11 -4.88 -6.00
CA ASP A 59 12.01 -5.69 -7.22
C ASP A 59 10.72 -5.36 -8.00
N PRO A 60 10.67 -4.24 -8.75
CA PRO A 60 9.48 -3.75 -9.45
C PRO A 60 9.24 -4.49 -10.77
N VAL A 61 9.09 -5.81 -10.71
CA VAL A 61 8.86 -6.71 -11.84
C VAL A 61 7.64 -7.59 -11.60
N PHE A 62 7.07 -8.15 -12.66
CA PHE A 62 5.88 -9.01 -12.60
C PHE A 62 4.72 -8.35 -11.84
N GLU A 63 4.20 -8.96 -10.77
CA GLU A 63 3.10 -8.41 -9.97
C GLU A 63 3.43 -7.08 -9.28
N ALA A 64 4.71 -6.80 -9.02
CA ALA A 64 5.18 -5.55 -8.45
C ALA A 64 5.59 -4.52 -9.53
N GLY A 65 5.47 -4.89 -10.81
CA GLY A 65 5.80 -4.02 -11.94
C GLY A 65 4.73 -2.97 -12.24
N ALA A 66 4.94 -2.24 -13.33
CA ALA A 66 3.99 -1.25 -13.85
C ALA A 66 3.51 -0.19 -12.83
N VAL A 67 4.43 0.26 -11.95
CA VAL A 67 4.19 1.28 -10.92
C VAL A 67 3.20 0.80 -9.85
N ILE A 68 3.72 0.04 -8.86
CA ILE A 68 2.90 -0.57 -7.80
C ILE A 68 2.00 0.41 -7.02
N PRO A 69 2.38 1.67 -6.69
CA PRO A 69 1.45 2.60 -6.05
C PRO A 69 0.20 2.85 -6.89
N LYS A 70 0.37 2.98 -8.21
CA LYS A 70 -0.74 3.21 -9.14
C LYS A 70 -1.60 1.96 -9.27
N ALA A 71 -0.98 0.79 -9.37
CA ALA A 71 -1.66 -0.49 -9.44
C ALA A 71 -2.39 -0.86 -8.13
N ALA A 72 -2.03 -0.25 -6.99
CA ALA A 72 -2.68 -0.45 -5.70
C ALA A 72 -3.87 0.51 -5.46
N ALA A 73 -3.94 1.62 -6.19
CA ALA A 73 -5.00 2.61 -6.09
C ALA A 73 -6.21 2.22 -6.98
N PHE A 74 -6.81 1.06 -6.69
CA PHE A 74 -8.05 0.61 -7.31
C PHE A 74 -9.16 0.55 -6.25
N GLY A 75 -10.27 1.22 -6.53
CA GLY A 75 -11.34 1.49 -5.58
C GLY A 75 -11.67 2.97 -5.53
#